data_AF-A0A6G0WPP5-F1
#
_entry.id   AF-A0A6G0WPP5-F1
#
_cell.length_a   1.000
_cell.length_b   1.000
_cell.length_c   1.000
_cell.angle_alpha   90.00
_cell.angle_beta   90.00
_cell.angle_gamma   90.00
#
_symmetry.space_group_name_H-M   'P 1'
#
loop_
_entity.id
_entity.type
_entity.pdbx_description
1 polymer ?
#
loop_
_entity_poly.entity_id
_entity_poly.type
_entity_poly.pdbx_seq_one_letter_code
_entity_poly.pdbx_strand_id
1 'polypeptide(L)'
;MNTKLEAAKCTDPLNCCDLDKAGLTGLGCNVTTEFVSSAVLPTSSSEWRMHAFRSQGCRRMSEPVALVYGQVEDNMYVRVHDQCVTSEVFGSLRCDCKEQFDHAKAMMAAKGNGIVIYMPQEGRGIGLANKVHAYNLQDQGADTVDANRVLGFEDDYRSYEPVLHILRHFNISRIQLCTNNPRKIQLLTELGIEVTARVPVLIPGQKHNQAYLDAKAHRMDHMLELSPNDSTMAASTTDVKKASDLMPTIHIMVGSVLAMVVYMLVNSI
;
A
#
# COMPACT_ATOMS: atom_id res chain seq x y z
N MET A 1 -2.24 10.11 38.54
CA MET A 1 -2.92 8.80 38.54
C MET A 1 -3.06 8.36 37.10
N ASN A 2 -2.28 7.35 36.69
CA ASN A 2 -2.28 6.80 35.34
C ASN A 2 -3.52 5.92 35.14
N THR A 3 -4.54 6.44 34.48
CA THR A 3 -5.58 5.61 33.88
C THR A 3 -5.01 5.04 32.59
N LYS A 4 -4.46 3.81 32.66
CA LYS A 4 -4.32 2.95 31.49
C LYS A 4 -5.71 2.82 30.90
N LEU A 5 -5.96 3.45 29.75
CA LEU A 5 -7.12 3.12 28.93
C LEU A 5 -6.90 1.66 28.52
N GLU A 6 -7.66 0.74 29.13
CA GLU A 6 -7.83 -0.57 28.52
C GLU A 6 -8.46 -0.31 27.15
N ALA A 7 -7.76 -0.69 26.07
CA ALA A 7 -8.34 -0.73 24.73
C ALA A 7 -9.71 -1.40 24.85
N ALA A 8 -10.76 -0.77 24.29
CA ALA A 8 -12.13 -1.22 24.42
C ALA A 8 -12.17 -2.73 24.19
N LYS A 9 -12.37 -3.50 25.28
CA LYS A 9 -12.35 -4.96 25.23
C LYS A 9 -13.54 -5.38 24.41
N CYS A 10 -13.24 -5.62 23.15
CA CYS A 10 -14.11 -6.24 22.19
C CYS A 10 -14.52 -7.60 22.77
N THR A 11 -15.74 -7.68 23.31
CA THR A 11 -16.22 -8.82 24.13
C THR A 11 -16.35 -10.11 23.33
N ASP A 12 -16.37 -9.99 22.00
CA ASP A 12 -16.24 -11.11 21.08
C ASP A 12 -15.48 -10.64 19.81
N PRO A 13 -14.21 -11.07 19.62
CA PRO A 13 -13.42 -10.80 18.42
C PRO A 13 -14.14 -11.03 17.11
N LEU A 14 -15.05 -12.00 17.12
CA LEU A 14 -15.77 -12.47 15.96
C LEU A 14 -17.03 -11.64 15.68
N ASN A 15 -17.58 -10.90 16.66
CA ASN A 15 -18.83 -10.12 16.49
C ASN A 15 -18.63 -8.61 16.29
N CYS A 16 -17.40 -8.10 16.39
CA CYS A 16 -17.15 -6.64 16.41
C CYS A 16 -17.29 -5.94 15.06
N CYS A 17 -17.15 -6.73 14.00
CA CYS A 17 -17.38 -6.32 12.64
C CYS A 17 -18.30 -7.37 12.04
N ASP A 18 -19.23 -6.94 11.19
CA ASP A 18 -20.03 -7.86 10.37
C ASP A 18 -19.11 -8.50 9.30
N LEU A 19 -18.18 -9.33 9.77
CA LEU A 19 -17.22 -10.08 8.98
C LEU A 19 -17.90 -11.19 8.15
N ASP A 20 -19.19 -11.38 8.37
CA ASP A 20 -20.06 -12.30 7.65
C ASP A 20 -20.57 -11.72 6.33
N LYS A 21 -20.37 -10.41 6.07
CA LYS A 21 -20.57 -9.85 4.73
C LYS A 21 -19.72 -10.59 3.71
N ALA A 22 -20.37 -11.09 2.66
CA ALA A 22 -19.77 -11.91 1.64
C ALA A 22 -18.51 -11.22 1.05
N GLY A 23 -17.38 -11.93 1.10
CA GLY A 23 -16.11 -11.47 0.54
C GLY A 23 -15.29 -10.52 1.40
N LEU A 24 -15.76 -10.05 2.56
CA LEU A 24 -15.00 -9.13 3.42
C LEU A 24 -13.71 -9.79 3.97
N THR A 25 -12.55 -9.14 3.85
CA THR A 25 -11.24 -9.69 4.28
C THR A 25 -10.63 -9.00 5.50
N GLY A 26 -11.38 -8.15 6.20
CA GLY A 26 -10.95 -7.49 7.43
C GLY A 26 -10.58 -8.50 8.53
N LEU A 27 -9.61 -8.17 9.37
CA LEU A 27 -9.12 -9.09 10.39
C LEU A 27 -9.98 -9.10 11.68
N GLY A 28 -10.77 -8.05 11.90
CA GLY A 28 -11.52 -7.85 13.15
C GLY A 28 -10.68 -7.20 14.26
N CYS A 29 -11.08 -7.42 15.51
CA CYS A 29 -10.40 -6.93 16.72
C CYS A 29 -9.71 -8.09 17.47
N ASN A 30 -8.87 -7.78 18.46
CA ASN A 30 -8.07 -8.71 19.25
C ASN A 30 -7.15 -9.65 18.43
N VAL A 31 -6.64 -9.15 17.31
CA VAL A 31 -5.77 -9.91 16.40
C VAL A 31 -4.33 -9.79 16.87
N THR A 32 -3.70 -10.94 17.14
CA THR A 32 -2.29 -11.01 17.51
C THR A 32 -1.47 -11.66 16.39
N THR A 33 -0.14 -11.63 16.49
CA THR A 33 0.74 -12.29 15.51
C THR A 33 1.79 -13.14 16.19
N GLU A 34 2.08 -14.28 15.59
CA GLU A 34 3.17 -15.18 15.95
C GLU A 34 4.27 -15.13 14.89
N PHE A 35 5.53 -15.06 15.31
CA PHE A 35 6.67 -15.12 14.39
C PHE A 35 6.85 -16.55 13.86
N VAL A 36 7.01 -16.69 12.55
CA VAL A 36 7.18 -17.98 11.88
C VAL A 36 8.64 -18.22 11.50
N SER A 37 9.23 -17.32 10.71
CA SER A 37 10.61 -17.45 10.23
C SER A 37 11.13 -16.13 9.63
N SER A 38 12.43 -16.06 9.35
CA SER A 38 13.04 -14.96 8.61
C SER A 38 14.02 -15.43 7.55
N ALA A 39 14.14 -14.67 6.47
CA ALA A 39 15.07 -14.94 5.37
C ALA A 39 15.64 -13.66 4.78
N VAL A 40 16.82 -13.76 4.16
CA VAL A 40 17.37 -12.69 3.33
C VAL A 40 16.52 -12.60 2.06
N LEU A 41 16.08 -11.39 1.72
CA LEU A 41 15.30 -11.07 0.55
C LEU A 41 16.08 -10.05 -0.31
N PRO A 42 16.92 -10.53 -1.24
CA PRO A 42 17.56 -9.64 -2.20
C PRO A 42 16.52 -9.10 -3.17
N THR A 43 16.53 -7.78 -3.38
CA THR A 43 15.74 -7.10 -4.41
C THR A 43 16.67 -6.47 -5.44
N SER A 44 16.13 -5.96 -6.54
CA SER A 44 16.92 -5.28 -7.57
C SER A 44 17.66 -4.02 -7.06
N SER A 45 17.28 -3.47 -5.91
CA SER A 45 17.81 -2.20 -5.40
C SER A 45 18.52 -2.31 -4.05
N SER A 46 18.25 -3.37 -3.28
CA SER A 46 18.62 -3.47 -1.87
C SER A 46 18.41 -4.89 -1.34
N GLU A 47 19.21 -5.27 -0.34
CA GLU A 47 19.03 -6.52 0.39
C GLU A 47 18.28 -6.25 1.71
N TRP A 48 17.20 -6.99 1.94
CA TRP A 48 16.36 -6.88 3.14
C TRP A 48 16.39 -8.18 3.93
N ARG A 49 16.05 -8.12 5.21
CA ARG A 49 15.63 -9.31 5.96
C ARG A 49 14.12 -9.31 6.10
N MET A 50 13.46 -10.30 5.50
CA MET A 50 12.03 -10.49 5.62
C MET A 50 11.72 -11.39 6.82
N HIS A 51 10.86 -10.93 7.71
CA HIS A 51 10.30 -11.70 8.83
C HIS A 51 8.83 -11.98 8.53
N ALA A 52 8.45 -13.26 8.54
CA ALA A 52 7.09 -13.70 8.32
C ALA A 52 6.38 -13.96 9.64
N PHE A 53 5.15 -13.49 9.74
CA PHE A 53 4.28 -13.68 10.90
C PHE A 53 2.97 -14.33 10.46
N ARG A 54 2.31 -15.01 11.39
CA ARG A 54 0.96 -15.56 11.20
C ARG A 54 0.01 -14.93 12.19
N SER A 55 -1.13 -14.45 11.71
CA SER A 55 -2.15 -13.85 12.58
C SER A 55 -2.91 -14.92 13.38
N GLN A 56 -3.33 -14.55 14.58
CA GLN A 56 -4.11 -15.36 15.52
C GLN A 56 -5.31 -14.54 16.03
N GLY A 57 -6.41 -15.21 16.38
CA GLY A 57 -7.62 -14.55 16.91
C GLY A 57 -8.54 -13.92 15.85
N CYS A 58 -8.19 -14.02 14.57
CA CYS A 58 -8.99 -13.54 13.44
C CYS A 58 -9.75 -14.68 12.75
N ARG A 59 -10.91 -14.36 12.14
CA ARG A 59 -11.72 -15.33 11.36
C ARG A 59 -11.01 -15.91 10.15
N ARG A 60 -10.06 -15.14 9.58
CA ARG A 60 -9.28 -15.53 8.42
C ARG A 60 -7.80 -15.36 8.73
N MET A 61 -7.03 -16.40 8.49
CA MET A 61 -5.59 -16.36 8.63
C MET A 61 -5.00 -15.31 7.66
N SER A 62 -4.09 -14.49 8.18
CA SER A 62 -3.32 -13.50 7.46
C SER A 62 -1.85 -13.70 7.79
N GLU A 63 -0.98 -13.45 6.81
CA GLU A 63 0.46 -13.60 6.97
C GLU A 63 1.16 -12.25 6.72
N PRO A 64 1.10 -11.32 7.69
CA PRO A 64 1.83 -10.07 7.57
C PRO A 64 3.34 -10.31 7.62
N VAL A 65 4.09 -9.45 6.93
CA VAL A 65 5.55 -9.54 6.88
C VAL A 65 6.19 -8.22 7.29
N ALA A 66 7.36 -8.30 7.91
CA ALA A 66 8.21 -7.14 8.18
C ALA A 66 9.49 -7.23 7.35
N LEU A 67 9.74 -6.25 6.50
CA LEU A 67 10.98 -6.08 5.75
C LEU A 67 11.89 -5.15 6.55
N VAL A 68 12.98 -5.68 7.08
CA VAL A 68 13.95 -4.94 7.89
C VAL A 68 15.17 -4.61 7.03
N TYR A 69 15.60 -3.34 7.07
CA TYR A 69 16.86 -2.87 6.52
C TYR A 69 17.74 -2.34 7.65
N GLY A 70 19.01 -2.77 7.67
CA GLY A 70 19.94 -2.43 8.73
C GLY A 70 19.71 -3.24 10.01
N GLN A 71 20.20 -2.71 11.13
CA GLN A 71 20.01 -3.30 12.46
C GLN A 71 18.70 -2.81 13.09
N VAL A 72 18.03 -3.70 13.81
CA VAL A 72 16.81 -3.38 14.55
C VAL A 72 17.15 -2.49 15.74
N GLU A 73 16.52 -1.33 15.81
CA GLU A 73 16.73 -0.34 16.86
C GLU A 73 15.38 0.25 17.28
N ASP A 74 15.24 0.59 18.56
CA ASP A 74 14.09 1.37 19.00
C ASP A 74 14.13 2.77 18.36
N ASN A 75 12.96 3.35 18.08
CA ASN A 75 12.83 4.65 17.41
C ASN A 75 13.31 4.69 15.94
N MET A 76 13.31 3.55 15.24
CA MET A 76 13.64 3.47 13.82
C MET A 76 12.51 3.97 12.89
N TYR A 77 12.85 4.14 11.60
CA TYR A 77 11.86 4.46 10.57
C TYR A 77 10.92 3.26 10.35
N VAL A 78 9.62 3.48 10.45
CA VAL A 78 8.61 2.44 10.25
C VAL A 78 7.59 2.88 9.22
N ARG A 79 7.30 2.02 8.24
CA ARG A 79 6.21 2.17 7.28
C ARG A 79 5.21 1.05 7.46
N VAL A 80 3.99 1.36 7.86
CA VAL A 80 2.87 0.41 7.83
C VAL A 80 2.19 0.51 6.47
N HIS A 81 2.41 -0.49 5.63
CA HIS A 81 1.96 -0.54 4.26
C HIS A 81 0.81 -1.54 4.12
N ASP A 82 -0.35 -1.06 3.66
CA ASP A 82 -1.50 -1.93 3.40
C ASP A 82 -1.42 -2.42 1.95
N GLN A 83 -1.59 -3.72 1.74
CA GLN A 83 -1.52 -4.37 0.44
C GLN A 83 -2.39 -3.67 -0.62
N CYS A 84 -1.80 -3.48 -1.80
CA CYS A 84 -2.49 -3.00 -2.99
C CYS A 84 -1.96 -3.71 -4.25
N VAL A 85 -2.47 -4.91 -4.51
CA VAL A 85 -2.11 -5.78 -5.63
C VAL A 85 -2.20 -5.05 -6.97
N THR A 86 -3.25 -4.26 -7.18
CA THR A 86 -3.48 -3.55 -8.43
C THR A 86 -2.33 -2.61 -8.81
N SER A 87 -1.77 -1.86 -7.86
CA SER A 87 -0.64 -0.97 -8.15
C SER A 87 0.70 -1.66 -8.01
N GLU A 88 0.87 -2.47 -6.96
CA GLU A 88 2.17 -3.05 -6.61
C GLU A 88 2.61 -4.14 -7.58
N VAL A 89 1.67 -5.01 -7.97
CA VAL A 89 1.92 -6.16 -8.83
C VAL A 89 1.62 -5.82 -10.29
N PHE A 90 0.48 -5.15 -10.56
CA PHE A 90 0.03 -4.88 -11.93
C PHE A 90 0.32 -3.47 -12.44
N GLY A 91 0.95 -2.60 -11.64
CA GLY A 91 1.36 -1.27 -12.10
C GLY A 91 0.20 -0.30 -12.38
N SER A 92 -0.96 -0.50 -11.76
CA SER A 92 -2.10 0.41 -11.91
C SER A 92 -1.75 1.82 -11.46
N LEU A 93 -2.09 2.80 -12.32
CA LEU A 93 -1.94 4.23 -12.06
C LEU A 93 -3.15 4.86 -11.36
N ARG A 94 -4.15 4.06 -10.95
CA ARG A 94 -5.37 4.56 -10.27
C ARG A 94 -5.11 5.02 -8.83
N CYS A 95 -4.01 4.57 -8.23
CA CYS A 95 -3.61 4.95 -6.88
C CYS A 95 -2.09 5.04 -6.81
N ASP A 96 -1.59 5.68 -5.76
CA ASP A 96 -0.16 5.93 -5.51
C ASP A 96 0.51 4.92 -4.57
N CYS A 97 -0.15 3.78 -4.30
CA CYS A 97 0.31 2.85 -3.26
C CYS A 97 1.69 2.23 -3.59
N LYS A 98 1.97 1.92 -4.86
CA LYS A 98 3.27 1.38 -5.27
C LYS A 98 4.37 2.41 -5.10
N GLU A 99 4.14 3.64 -5.55
CA GLU A 99 5.09 4.73 -5.45
C GLU A 99 5.40 5.04 -3.98
N GLN A 100 4.40 5.07 -3.10
CA GLN A 100 4.61 5.25 -1.67
C GLN A 100 5.43 4.10 -1.05
N PHE A 101 5.18 2.85 -1.46
CA PHE A 101 5.92 1.68 -1.00
C PHE A 101 7.40 1.74 -1.42
N ASP A 102 7.65 2.01 -2.70
CA ASP A 102 8.99 2.09 -3.26
C ASP A 102 9.76 3.29 -2.71
N HIS A 103 9.11 4.45 -2.55
CA HIS A 103 9.72 5.63 -1.93
C HIS A 103 10.16 5.38 -0.49
N ALA A 104 9.29 4.76 0.32
CA ALA A 104 9.63 4.45 1.72
C ALA A 104 10.83 3.49 1.81
N LYS A 105 10.84 2.43 0.99
CA LYS A 105 11.98 1.49 0.92
C LYS A 105 13.28 2.18 0.49
N ALA A 106 13.22 3.02 -0.55
CA ALA A 106 14.39 3.74 -1.04
C ALA A 106 14.95 4.71 0.03
N MET A 107 14.07 5.42 0.73
CA MET A 107 14.45 6.30 1.84
C MET A 107 15.13 5.52 2.97
N MET A 108 14.53 4.42 3.42
CA MET A 108 15.09 3.58 4.48
C MET A 108 16.44 2.97 4.09
N ALA A 109 16.57 2.50 2.85
CA ALA A 109 17.83 2.00 2.32
C ALA A 109 18.91 3.09 2.32
N ALA A 110 18.58 4.30 1.86
CA ALA A 110 19.51 5.44 1.87
C ALA A 110 19.90 5.89 3.28
N LYS A 111 19.01 5.72 4.28
CA LYS A 111 19.29 6.01 5.69
C LYS A 111 20.03 4.88 6.41
N GLY A 112 20.09 3.68 5.83
CA GLY A 112 20.71 2.52 6.45
C GLY A 112 19.87 1.84 7.54
N ASN A 113 18.60 2.24 7.70
CA ASN A 113 17.77 1.86 8.83
C ASN A 113 16.27 1.97 8.45
N GLY A 114 15.49 0.91 8.66
CA GLY A 114 14.04 0.98 8.62
C GLY A 114 13.31 -0.36 8.59
N ILE A 115 12.02 -0.34 8.91
CA ILE A 115 11.11 -1.49 8.79
C ILE A 115 9.89 -1.11 7.95
N VAL A 116 9.60 -1.93 6.94
CA VAL A 116 8.30 -1.91 6.26
C VAL A 116 7.46 -3.08 6.75
N ILE A 117 6.37 -2.78 7.44
CA ILE A 117 5.38 -3.77 7.87
C ILE A 117 4.31 -3.83 6.79
N TYR A 118 4.27 -4.93 6.04
CA TYR A 118 3.32 -5.16 4.96
C TYR A 118 2.12 -5.95 5.48
N MET A 119 0.95 -5.31 5.45
CA MET A 119 -0.31 -5.81 5.97
C MET A 119 -1.19 -6.33 4.81
N PRO A 120 -1.54 -7.63 4.76
CA PRO A 120 -2.43 -8.21 3.74
C PRO A 120 -3.89 -7.78 3.91
N GLN A 121 -4.18 -6.49 3.71
CA GLN A 121 -5.50 -5.87 3.94
C GLN A 121 -5.95 -5.08 2.72
N GLU A 122 -6.08 -5.78 1.60
CA GLU A 122 -6.48 -5.20 0.30
C GLU A 122 -7.81 -4.46 0.36
N GLY A 123 -7.92 -3.36 -0.40
CA GLY A 123 -9.16 -2.60 -0.54
C GLY A 123 -9.66 -2.01 0.79
N ARG A 124 -8.79 -1.73 1.76
CA ARG A 124 -9.18 -1.35 3.13
C ARG A 124 -9.95 -2.46 3.87
N GLY A 125 -9.58 -3.71 3.61
CA GLY A 125 -10.18 -4.87 4.25
C GLY A 125 -11.44 -5.41 3.56
N ILE A 126 -11.88 -4.84 2.42
CA ILE A 126 -12.98 -5.43 1.64
C ILE A 126 -12.49 -6.53 0.67
N GLY A 127 -11.18 -6.63 0.44
CA GLY A 127 -10.58 -7.61 -0.45
C GLY A 127 -10.50 -7.17 -1.91
N LEU A 128 -9.70 -7.90 -2.69
CA LEU A 128 -9.40 -7.54 -4.09
C LEU A 128 -10.63 -7.59 -5.00
N ALA A 129 -11.47 -8.64 -4.87
CA ALA A 129 -12.65 -8.82 -5.73
C ALA A 129 -13.64 -7.65 -5.56
N ASN A 130 -13.94 -7.28 -4.32
CA ASN A 130 -14.82 -6.14 -4.02
C ASN A 130 -14.21 -4.81 -4.46
N LYS A 131 -12.89 -4.64 -4.32
CA LYS A 131 -12.19 -3.46 -4.87
C LYS A 131 -12.34 -3.34 -6.38
N VAL A 132 -12.16 -4.45 -7.12
CA VAL A 132 -12.36 -4.47 -8.58
C VAL A 132 -13.81 -4.18 -8.94
N HIS A 133 -14.77 -4.69 -8.16
CA HIS A 133 -16.17 -4.41 -8.37
C HIS A 133 -16.50 -2.91 -8.13
N ALA A 134 -15.94 -2.30 -7.09
CA ALA A 134 -16.04 -0.86 -6.86
C ALA A 134 -15.41 -0.04 -8.02
N TYR A 135 -14.28 -0.48 -8.57
CA TYR A 135 -13.69 0.13 -9.76
C TYR A 135 -14.61 0.05 -10.98
N ASN A 136 -15.27 -1.09 -11.20
CA ASN A 136 -16.22 -1.24 -12.29
C ASN A 136 -17.42 -0.28 -12.13
N LEU A 137 -17.91 -0.06 -10.92
CA LEU A 137 -18.98 0.93 -10.66
C LEU A 137 -18.50 2.37 -10.92
N GLN A 138 -17.27 2.69 -10.54
CA GLN A 138 -16.66 4.00 -10.82
C GLN A 138 -16.49 4.23 -12.33
N ASP A 139 -16.07 3.20 -13.08
CA ASP A 139 -15.93 3.26 -14.55
C ASP A 139 -17.29 3.50 -15.24
N GLN A 140 -18.40 3.17 -14.58
CA GLN A 140 -19.77 3.43 -15.02
C GLN A 140 -20.31 4.81 -14.58
N GLY A 141 -19.48 5.63 -13.91
CA GLY A 141 -19.80 7.01 -13.54
C GLY A 141 -20.32 7.20 -12.11
N ALA A 142 -20.29 6.17 -11.26
CA ALA A 142 -20.60 6.35 -9.83
C ALA A 142 -19.52 7.18 -9.13
N ASP A 143 -19.90 8.11 -8.22
CA ASP A 143 -18.93 8.74 -7.32
C ASP A 143 -18.27 7.64 -6.46
N THR A 144 -16.97 7.73 -6.28
CA THR A 144 -16.15 6.82 -5.46
C THR A 144 -16.72 6.50 -4.08
N VAL A 145 -17.41 7.44 -3.43
CA VAL A 145 -18.07 7.24 -2.12
C VAL A 145 -19.38 6.47 -2.25
N ASP A 146 -20.09 6.67 -3.36
CA ASP A 146 -21.32 5.92 -3.66
C ASP A 146 -20.99 4.47 -4.03
N ALA A 147 -19.87 4.21 -4.71
CA ALA A 147 -19.48 2.85 -5.11
C ALA A 147 -19.31 1.89 -3.92
N ASN A 148 -18.67 2.29 -2.81
CA ASN A 148 -18.53 1.40 -1.64
C ASN A 148 -19.86 1.24 -0.88
N ARG A 149 -20.65 2.31 -0.78
CA ARG A 149 -21.98 2.27 -0.15
C ARG A 149 -22.97 1.42 -0.95
N VAL A 150 -22.89 1.44 -2.27
CA VAL A 150 -23.66 0.57 -3.18
C VAL A 150 -23.37 -0.90 -2.90
N LEU A 151 -22.15 -1.24 -2.47
CA LEU A 151 -21.77 -2.60 -2.08
C LEU A 151 -22.10 -2.94 -0.62
N GLY A 152 -22.68 -1.99 0.13
CA GLY A 152 -23.06 -2.18 1.53
C GLY A 152 -21.87 -2.31 2.49
N PHE A 153 -20.68 -1.83 2.11
CA PHE A 153 -19.49 -1.86 2.97
C PHE A 153 -19.30 -0.53 3.73
N GLU A 154 -18.76 -0.61 4.94
CA GLU A 154 -18.22 0.56 5.66
C GLU A 154 -16.95 1.09 4.98
N ASP A 155 -16.52 2.30 5.37
CA ASP A 155 -15.42 3.01 4.73
C ASP A 155 -14.03 2.37 4.94
N ASP A 156 -13.85 1.58 6.00
CA ASP A 156 -12.57 0.99 6.38
C ASP A 156 -12.71 -0.17 7.39
N TYR A 157 -12.22 -1.37 7.02
CA TYR A 157 -12.21 -2.58 7.85
C TYR A 157 -10.81 -3.05 8.25
N ARG A 158 -9.81 -2.17 8.13
CA ARG A 158 -8.43 -2.50 8.50
C ARG A 158 -8.24 -2.64 10.01
N SER A 159 -7.31 -3.50 10.39
CA SER A 159 -6.87 -3.67 11.78
C SER A 159 -5.36 -3.49 11.88
N TYR A 160 -4.92 -2.64 12.81
CA TYR A 160 -3.50 -2.36 13.06
C TYR A 160 -2.97 -3.02 14.32
N GLU A 161 -3.77 -3.82 15.04
CA GLU A 161 -3.31 -4.60 16.19
C GLU A 161 -2.12 -5.54 15.85
N PRO A 162 -2.09 -6.22 14.67
CA PRO A 162 -0.92 -7.00 14.27
C PRO A 162 0.38 -6.19 14.26
N VAL A 163 0.32 -4.90 13.93
CA VAL A 163 1.50 -4.01 13.88
C VAL A 163 2.13 -3.89 15.25
N LEU A 164 1.32 -3.74 16.31
CA LEU A 164 1.80 -3.69 17.69
C LEU A 164 2.55 -4.97 18.07
N HIS A 165 2.01 -6.13 17.73
CA HIS A 165 2.62 -7.42 18.05
C HIS A 165 3.90 -7.67 17.26
N ILE A 166 3.95 -7.27 15.99
CA ILE A 166 5.16 -7.31 15.15
C ILE A 166 6.25 -6.41 15.74
N LEU A 167 5.94 -5.17 16.12
CA LEU A 167 6.91 -4.26 16.73
C LEU A 167 7.42 -4.78 18.07
N ARG A 168 6.55 -5.38 18.90
CA ARG A 168 6.95 -6.04 20.16
C ARG A 168 7.88 -7.21 19.95
N HIS A 169 7.72 -8.01 18.89
CA HIS A 169 8.68 -9.07 18.56
C HIS A 169 10.10 -8.52 18.37
N PHE A 170 10.23 -7.31 17.83
CA PHE A 170 11.50 -6.60 17.66
C PHE A 170 11.93 -5.78 18.88
N ASN A 171 11.19 -5.81 19.99
CA ASN A 171 11.37 -4.93 21.15
C ASN A 171 11.33 -3.43 20.82
N ILE A 172 10.55 -3.04 19.80
CA ILE A 172 10.37 -1.65 19.40
C ILE A 172 9.13 -1.09 20.09
N SER A 173 9.29 0.04 20.77
CA SER A 173 8.22 0.76 21.46
C SER A 173 7.99 2.17 20.89
N ARG A 174 9.04 2.75 20.31
CA ARG A 174 9.05 4.07 19.68
C ARG A 174 9.32 3.94 18.19
N ILE A 175 8.67 4.75 17.37
CA ILE A 175 8.85 4.73 15.91
C ILE A 175 8.84 6.13 15.30
N GLN A 176 9.59 6.30 14.21
CA GLN A 176 9.46 7.41 13.27
C GLN A 176 8.57 6.95 12.11
N LEU A 177 7.28 7.31 12.14
CA LEU A 177 6.26 6.74 11.27
C LEU A 177 6.22 7.43 9.90
N CYS A 178 6.47 6.67 8.84
CA CYS A 178 6.45 7.11 7.45
C CYS A 178 5.02 7.11 6.88
N THR A 179 4.24 8.17 7.12
CA THR A 179 2.82 8.25 6.74
C THR A 179 2.35 9.68 6.44
N ASN A 180 1.42 9.81 5.48
CA ASN A 180 0.63 11.03 5.28
C ASN A 180 -0.79 10.92 5.88
N ASN A 181 -1.17 9.73 6.34
CA ASN A 181 -2.50 9.47 6.89
C ASN A 181 -2.49 9.74 8.40
N PRO A 182 -3.15 10.79 8.91
CA PRO A 182 -3.21 11.08 10.34
C PRO A 182 -3.97 10.00 11.12
N ARG A 183 -4.98 9.35 10.53
CA ARG A 183 -5.69 8.24 11.16
C ARG A 183 -4.76 7.08 11.50
N LYS A 184 -3.74 6.80 10.68
CA LYS A 184 -2.71 5.79 11.01
C LYS A 184 -1.90 6.18 12.24
N ILE A 185 -1.56 7.46 12.40
CA ILE A 185 -0.83 7.95 13.57
C ILE A 185 -1.69 7.72 14.81
N GLN A 186 -2.94 8.20 14.77
CA GLN A 186 -3.89 8.05 15.88
C GLN A 186 -4.08 6.58 16.29
N LEU A 187 -4.42 5.70 15.34
CA LEU A 187 -4.69 4.29 15.65
C LEU A 187 -3.48 3.57 16.24
N LEU A 188 -2.27 3.84 15.75
CA LEU A 188 -1.05 3.23 16.30
C LEU A 188 -0.74 3.79 17.70
N THR A 189 -0.97 5.07 17.93
CA THR A 189 -0.83 5.69 19.26
C THR A 189 -1.84 5.14 20.26
N GLU A 190 -3.10 4.93 19.87
CA GLU A 190 -4.14 4.30 20.70
C GLU A 190 -3.80 2.85 21.05
N LEU A 191 -3.10 2.13 20.17
CA LEU A 191 -2.55 0.79 20.45
C LEU A 191 -1.34 0.81 21.40
N GLY A 192 -0.87 1.99 21.80
CA GLY A 192 0.25 2.19 22.73
C GLY A 192 1.62 2.23 22.07
N ILE A 193 1.69 2.48 20.75
CA ILE A 193 2.96 2.71 20.04
C ILE A 193 3.29 4.20 20.11
N GLU A 194 4.47 4.54 20.62
CA GLU A 194 4.91 5.94 20.69
C GLU A 194 5.44 6.38 19.30
N VAL A 195 4.69 7.26 18.64
CA VAL A 195 5.12 7.88 17.37
C VAL A 195 5.90 9.15 17.70
N THR A 196 7.22 9.07 17.66
CA THR A 196 8.12 10.18 18.03
C THR A 196 8.24 11.24 16.95
N ALA A 197 8.07 10.84 15.69
CA ALA A 197 8.07 11.73 14.54
C ALA A 197 7.18 11.18 13.43
N ARG A 198 6.54 12.09 12.70
CA ARG A 198 5.93 11.81 11.40
C ARG A 198 6.95 12.11 10.30
N VAL A 199 7.22 11.13 9.45
CA VAL A 199 8.02 11.29 8.24
C VAL A 199 7.08 11.29 7.03
N PRO A 200 6.92 12.40 6.29
CA PRO A 200 6.06 12.45 5.11
C PRO A 200 6.54 11.50 4.00
N VAL A 201 5.61 10.91 3.25
CA VAL A 201 5.88 10.08 2.07
C VAL A 201 5.22 10.75 0.87
N LEU A 202 5.87 11.78 0.32
CA LEU A 202 5.28 12.63 -0.72
C LEU A 202 5.53 12.03 -2.12
N ILE A 203 4.45 11.70 -2.82
CA ILE A 203 4.48 11.24 -4.20
C ILE A 203 3.84 12.33 -5.08
N PRO A 204 4.52 12.83 -6.12
CA PRO A 204 3.94 13.77 -7.05
C PRO A 204 2.66 13.21 -7.70
N GLY A 205 1.63 14.04 -7.81
CA GLY A 205 0.40 13.66 -8.52
C GLY A 205 0.66 13.38 -10.00
N GLN A 206 -0.11 12.46 -10.56
CA GLN A 206 -0.15 12.13 -11.98
C GLN A 206 -1.58 12.25 -12.50
N LYS A 207 -1.72 12.43 -13.82
CA LYS A 207 -3.04 12.65 -14.47
C LYS A 207 -4.10 11.59 -14.11
N HIS A 208 -3.71 10.34 -13.85
CA HIS A 208 -4.62 9.24 -13.54
C HIS A 208 -4.98 9.08 -12.06
N ASN A 209 -4.22 9.67 -11.14
CA ASN A 209 -4.44 9.53 -9.70
C ASN A 209 -4.90 10.84 -9.04
N GLN A 210 -5.02 11.95 -9.79
CA GLN A 210 -5.43 13.25 -9.24
C GLN A 210 -6.77 13.16 -8.48
N ALA A 211 -7.82 12.60 -9.09
CA ALA A 211 -9.12 12.43 -8.43
C ALA A 211 -9.04 11.58 -7.14
N TYR A 212 -8.13 10.60 -7.12
CA TYR A 212 -7.89 9.76 -5.94
C TYR A 212 -7.14 10.51 -4.84
N LEU A 213 -6.13 11.32 -5.20
CA LEU A 213 -5.40 12.19 -4.28
C LEU A 213 -6.30 13.29 -3.72
N ASP A 214 -7.17 13.86 -4.54
CA ASP A 214 -8.16 14.86 -4.12
C ASP A 214 -9.17 14.26 -3.14
N ALA A 215 -9.69 13.05 -3.42
CA ALA A 215 -10.54 12.33 -2.47
C ALA A 215 -9.81 12.02 -1.14
N LYS A 216 -8.51 11.70 -1.19
CA LYS A 216 -7.67 11.53 0.01
C LYS A 216 -7.52 12.81 0.82
N ALA A 217 -7.21 13.92 0.15
CA ALA A 217 -6.99 15.21 0.80
C ALA A 217 -8.29 15.78 1.40
N HIS A 218 -9.37 15.82 0.62
CA HIS A 218 -10.59 16.54 1.00
C HIS A 218 -11.56 15.73 1.88
N ARG A 219 -11.66 14.41 1.67
CA ARG A 219 -12.65 13.57 2.38
C ARG A 219 -12.06 12.74 3.51
N MET A 220 -10.73 12.57 3.56
CA MET A 220 -10.06 11.70 4.53
C MET A 220 -8.93 12.40 5.30
N ASP A 221 -8.92 13.73 5.29
CA ASP A 221 -8.00 14.60 6.05
C ASP A 221 -6.51 14.22 5.90
N HIS A 222 -6.10 13.71 4.75
CA HIS A 222 -4.69 13.35 4.54
C HIS A 222 -3.83 14.61 4.49
N MET A 223 -2.69 14.59 5.18
CA MET A 223 -1.72 15.68 5.21
C MET A 223 -0.86 15.68 3.94
N LEU A 224 -1.47 16.04 2.81
CA LEU A 224 -0.81 16.20 1.51
C LEU A 224 -0.65 17.71 1.23
N GLU A 225 0.59 18.16 1.03
CA GLU A 225 0.82 19.47 0.42
C GLU A 225 0.63 19.31 -1.09
N LEU A 226 -0.52 19.77 -1.61
CA LEU A 226 -0.75 19.84 -3.05
C LEU A 226 0.09 20.99 -3.60
N SER A 227 1.10 20.71 -4.41
CA SER A 227 1.80 21.75 -5.17
C SER A 227 0.82 22.42 -6.14
N PRO A 228 0.78 23.76 -6.28
CA PRO A 228 -0.11 24.40 -7.24
C PRO A 228 0.23 23.94 -8.66
N ASN A 229 -0.77 23.46 -9.41
CA ASN A 229 -0.64 23.18 -10.83
C ASN A 229 -0.34 24.48 -11.60
N ASP A 230 0.73 24.49 -12.40
CA ASP A 230 0.96 25.45 -13.48
C ASP A 230 -0.18 25.35 -14.50
N SER A 231 -1.24 26.11 -14.24
CA SER A 231 -2.41 26.27 -15.09
C SER A 231 -2.51 27.73 -15.51
N THR A 232 -1.44 28.25 -16.11
CA THR A 232 -1.47 29.50 -16.86
C THR A 232 -0.53 29.40 -18.05
N MET A 233 -1.05 29.10 -19.23
CA MET A 233 -0.71 29.87 -20.44
C MET A 233 -1.89 29.82 -21.39
N ALA A 234 -2.56 30.98 -21.48
CA ALA A 234 -3.56 31.28 -22.48
C ALA A 234 -2.92 31.43 -23.88
N ALA A 235 -3.74 31.10 -24.87
CA ALA A 235 -3.66 31.41 -26.30
C ALA A 235 -2.52 32.31 -26.82
N SER A 236 -1.82 31.83 -27.84
CA SER A 236 -1.56 32.66 -29.01
C SER A 236 -1.66 31.82 -30.29
N THR A 237 -2.59 32.25 -31.14
CA THR A 237 -2.79 31.81 -32.52
C THR A 237 -1.77 32.49 -33.43
N THR A 238 -1.02 31.72 -34.21
CA THR A 238 -0.59 32.13 -35.56
C THR A 238 -0.47 30.91 -36.45
N ASP A 239 -0.97 31.08 -37.66
CA ASP A 239 -1.32 30.07 -38.64
C ASP A 239 -0.25 29.98 -39.75
N VAL A 240 -0.28 28.86 -40.49
CA VAL A 240 0.30 28.59 -41.83
C VAL A 240 1.82 28.32 -41.97
N LYS A 241 2.17 27.06 -42.28
CA LYS A 241 2.60 26.63 -43.65
C LYS A 241 2.77 25.10 -43.76
N LYS A 242 2.12 24.57 -44.79
CA LYS A 242 2.18 23.19 -45.29
C LYS A 242 3.54 22.98 -45.99
N ALA A 243 4.25 21.91 -45.68
CA ALA A 243 5.34 21.38 -46.50
C ALA A 243 5.26 19.86 -46.51
N SER A 244 5.23 19.33 -47.73
CA SER A 244 5.15 17.93 -48.10
C SER A 244 6.50 17.21 -47.99
N ASP A 245 6.41 15.88 -48.01
CA ASP A 245 7.44 14.92 -48.43
C ASP A 245 8.71 14.77 -47.57
N LEU A 246 8.76 13.68 -46.78
CA LEU A 246 9.64 12.53 -47.03
C LEU A 246 9.42 11.46 -45.95
N MET A 247 8.98 10.27 -46.36
CA MET A 247 9.04 9.05 -45.56
C MET A 247 10.39 8.35 -45.80
N PRO A 248 11.10 7.92 -44.76
CA PRO A 248 12.03 6.81 -44.88
C PRO A 248 11.45 5.56 -44.19
N THR A 249 11.31 4.53 -45.02
CA THR A 249 11.03 3.13 -44.69
C THR A 249 11.93 2.62 -43.56
N ILE A 250 11.35 2.18 -42.44
CA ILE A 250 12.08 1.41 -41.42
C ILE A 250 11.88 -0.08 -41.71
N HIS A 251 12.98 -0.75 -42.04
CA HIS A 251 13.10 -2.20 -42.11
C HIS A 251 12.73 -2.85 -40.76
N ILE A 252 11.72 -3.71 -40.78
CA ILE A 252 11.43 -4.65 -39.70
C ILE A 252 12.40 -5.82 -39.86
N MET A 253 13.41 -5.92 -39.00
CA MET A 253 14.18 -7.15 -38.83
C MET A 253 13.33 -8.17 -38.06
N VAL A 254 12.79 -9.15 -38.78
CA VAL A 254 12.18 -10.35 -38.20
C VAL A 254 13.32 -11.28 -37.76
N GLY A 255 13.76 -11.15 -36.51
CA GLY A 255 14.74 -12.01 -35.86
C GLY A 255 14.09 -13.13 -35.05
N SER A 256 13.89 -14.27 -35.71
CA SER A 256 13.96 -15.65 -35.16
C SER A 256 13.22 -16.00 -33.85
N VAL A 257 11.99 -16.51 -33.99
CA VAL A 257 11.27 -17.31 -32.97
C VAL A 257 11.75 -18.78 -32.94
N LEU A 258 12.77 -19.14 -33.74
CA LEU A 258 13.20 -20.53 -33.93
C LEU A 258 14.25 -21.05 -32.93
N ALA A 259 14.77 -20.21 -32.03
CA ALA A 259 15.83 -20.63 -31.09
C ALA A 259 15.33 -21.17 -29.74
N MET A 260 14.07 -20.91 -29.34
CA MET A 260 13.55 -21.39 -28.05
C MET A 260 12.95 -22.80 -28.09
N VAL A 261 12.60 -23.34 -29.28
CA VAL A 261 11.94 -24.65 -29.38
C VAL A 261 12.95 -25.81 -29.37
N VAL A 262 14.22 -25.56 -29.74
CA VAL A 262 15.28 -26.60 -29.71
C VAL A 262 15.83 -26.81 -28.30
N TYR A 263 15.82 -25.79 -27.44
CA TYR A 263 16.37 -25.90 -26.09
C TYR A 263 15.48 -26.71 -25.13
N MET A 264 14.18 -26.85 -25.41
CA MET A 264 13.25 -27.59 -24.55
C MET A 264 13.12 -29.09 -24.87
N LEU A 265 13.72 -29.58 -25.95
CA LEU A 265 13.65 -31.01 -26.33
C LEU A 265 14.93 -31.81 -26.03
N VAL A 266 16.02 -31.16 -25.59
CA VAL A 266 17.29 -31.86 -25.29
C VAL A 266 17.48 -32.16 -23.79
N ASN A 267 16.70 -31.54 -22.90
CA ASN A 267 16.80 -31.74 -21.45
C ASN A 267 15.63 -32.53 -20.84
N SER A 268 15.04 -33.45 -21.61
CA SER A 268 14.08 -34.44 -21.09
C SER A 268 14.42 -35.82 -21.63
N ILE A 269 15.52 -36.35 -21.11
CA ILE A 269 15.79 -37.79 -20.97
C ILE A 269 16.10 -38.02 -19.49
#